data_AF-A0A172Y0Y9-F1
#
_entry.id   AF-A0A172Y0Y9-F1
#
_cell.length_a   1.000
_cell.length_b   1.000
_cell.length_c   1.000
_cell.angle_alpha   90.00
_cell.angle_beta   90.00
_cell.angle_gamma   90.00
#
_symmetry.space_group_name_H-M   'P 1'
#
loop_
_entity.id
_entity.type
_entity.pdbx_description
1 polymer ?
#
loop_
_entity_poly.entity_id
_entity_poly.type
_entity_poly.pdbx_seq_one_letter_code
_entity_poly.pdbx_strand_id
1 'polypeptide(L)'
;MTTEQLKEQFLGLLTINPPNSEIGLLFNRAVESGVLDYENEEEESYRTAKIIYHAILCEMAQHWKPLDPINRSDAEKLKRYL
;
A
#
# COMPACT_ATOMS: atom_id res chain seq x y z
N MET A 1 2.58 0.56 -25.33
CA MET A 1 3.75 0.54 -24.44
C MET A 1 4.33 -0.86 -24.45
N THR A 2 5.64 -1.01 -24.69
CA THR A 2 6.34 -2.31 -24.57
C THR A 2 6.64 -2.63 -23.10
N THR A 3 7.03 -3.88 -22.81
CA THR A 3 7.40 -4.30 -21.45
C THR A 3 8.57 -3.49 -20.90
N GLU A 4 9.56 -3.21 -21.74
CA GLU A 4 10.77 -2.45 -21.41
C GLU A 4 10.42 -1.00 -21.11
N GLN A 5 9.57 -0.38 -21.93
CA GLN A 5 9.06 0.97 -21.69
C GLN A 5 8.27 1.06 -20.37
N LEU A 6 7.46 0.04 -20.06
CA LEU A 6 6.73 -0.03 -18.79
C LEU A 6 7.69 -0.10 -17.60
N LYS A 7 8.73 -0.93 -17.68
CA LYS A 7 9.74 -1.06 -16.61
C LYS A 7 10.47 0.27 -16.37
N GLU A 8 10.94 0.92 -17.43
CA GLU A 8 11.61 2.22 -17.33
C GLU A 8 10.69 3.28 -16.73
N GLN A 9 9.44 3.37 -17.23
CA GLN A 9 8.47 4.32 -16.72
C GLN A 9 8.14 4.04 -15.24
N PHE A 10 7.94 2.79 -14.86
CA PHE A 10 7.67 2.40 -13.48
C PHE A 10 8.82 2.80 -12.54
N LEU A 11 10.06 2.47 -12.89
CA LEU A 11 11.24 2.84 -12.10
C LEU A 11 11.43 4.36 -12.00
N GLY A 12 11.18 5.08 -13.10
CA GLY A 12 11.22 6.55 -13.09
C GLY A 12 10.19 7.14 -12.13
N LEU A 13 8.96 6.63 -12.14
CA LEU A 13 7.91 7.06 -11.22
C LEU A 13 8.27 6.79 -9.75
N LEU A 14 8.83 5.61 -9.44
CA LEU A 14 9.27 5.27 -8.08
C LEU A 14 10.44 6.12 -7.60
N THR A 15 11.29 6.59 -8.51
CA THR A 15 12.41 7.46 -8.17
C THR A 15 11.94 8.87 -7.82
N ILE A 16 10.97 9.39 -8.57
CA ILE A 16 10.39 10.72 -8.33
C ILE A 16 9.51 10.73 -7.08
N ASN A 17 8.76 9.64 -6.85
CA ASN A 17 7.88 9.47 -5.71
C ASN A 17 8.26 8.19 -4.95
N PRO A 18 9.30 8.24 -4.08
CA PRO A 18 9.73 7.07 -3.34
C PRO A 18 8.61 6.58 -2.42
N PRO A 19 8.09 5.35 -2.62
CA PRO A 19 6.96 4.86 -1.81
C PRO A 19 7.28 4.85 -0.32
N ASN A 20 8.53 4.56 0.04
CA ASN A 20 8.97 4.49 1.43
C ASN A 20 8.80 5.83 2.17
N SER A 21 8.93 6.97 1.48
CA SER A 21 8.73 8.29 2.10
C SER A 21 7.27 8.50 2.49
N GLU A 22 6.35 8.18 1.57
CA GLU A 22 4.91 8.29 1.81
C GLU A 22 4.42 7.28 2.84
N ILE A 23 4.87 6.02 2.75
CA ILE A 23 4.60 4.97 3.73
C ILE A 23 5.05 5.41 5.12
N GLY A 24 6.26 5.97 5.26
CA GLY A 24 6.78 6.45 6.54
C GLY A 24 5.91 7.56 7.16
N LEU A 25 5.48 8.54 6.34
CA LEU A 25 4.59 9.61 6.79
C LEU A 25 3.24 9.07 7.26
N LEU A 26 2.63 8.17 6.50
CA LEU A 26 1.34 7.59 6.83
C LEU A 26 1.42 6.64 8.03
N PHE A 27 2.53 5.91 8.19
CA PHE A 27 2.80 5.09 9.36
C PHE A 27 2.84 5.92 10.64
N ASN A 28 3.59 7.03 10.63
CA ASN A 28 3.66 7.92 11.80
C ASN A 28 2.27 8.46 12.15
N ARG A 29 1.50 8.91 11.15
CA ARG A 29 0.11 9.35 11.36
C ARG A 29 -0.78 8.26 11.96
N ALA A 30 -0.63 7.01 11.53
CA ALA A 30 -1.41 5.90 12.06
C ALA A 30 -1.07 5.62 13.53
N VAL A 31 0.21 5.63 13.90
CA VAL A 31 0.67 5.45 15.28
C VAL A 31 0.22 6.61 16.18
N GLU A 32 0.32 7.85 15.69
CA GLU A 32 -0.06 9.06 16.43
C GLU A 32 -1.58 9.26 16.56
N SER A 33 -2.39 8.51 15.80
CA SER A 33 -3.85 8.68 15.77
C SER A 33 -4.57 8.26 17.07
N GLY A 34 -3.92 7.43 17.90
CA GLY A 34 -4.51 6.89 19.12
C GLY A 34 -5.64 5.87 18.91
N VAL A 35 -5.92 5.45 17.68
CA VAL A 35 -7.00 4.47 17.38
C VAL A 35 -6.56 3.01 17.50
N LEU A 36 -5.26 2.77 17.65
CA LEU A 36 -4.67 1.45 17.71
C LEU A 36 -4.72 0.91 19.14
N ASP A 37 -5.25 -0.31 19.28
CA ASP A 37 -5.38 -1.00 20.56
C ASP A 37 -4.17 -1.91 20.79
N TYR A 38 -3.09 -1.31 21.31
CA TYR A 38 -1.85 -2.02 21.60
C TYR A 38 -1.95 -2.91 22.84
N GLU A 39 -2.84 -2.59 23.79
CA GLU A 39 -2.95 -3.29 25.07
C GLU A 39 -3.48 -4.72 24.90
N ASN A 40 -4.27 -4.97 23.85
CA ASN A 40 -4.83 -6.27 23.53
C ASN A 40 -4.12 -6.97 22.35
N GLU A 41 -2.94 -6.51 21.94
CA GLU A 41 -2.17 -7.14 20.86
C GLU A 41 -1.30 -8.28 21.42
N GLU A 42 -1.39 -9.47 20.84
CA GLU A 42 -0.51 -10.59 21.19
C GLU A 42 0.94 -10.27 20.79
N GLU A 43 1.92 -10.64 21.61
CA GLU A 43 3.33 -10.26 21.45
C GLU A 43 3.95 -10.71 20.11
N GLU A 44 3.47 -11.81 19.55
CA GLU A 44 3.92 -12.35 18.24
C GLU A 44 2.95 -12.01 17.09
N SER A 45 1.90 -11.24 17.35
CA SER A 45 0.88 -10.94 16.36
C SER A 45 1.34 -9.87 15.37
N TYR A 46 1.17 -10.19 14.09
CA TYR A 46 1.30 -9.23 12.99
C TYR A 46 -0.01 -8.51 12.65
N ARG A 47 -1.07 -8.68 13.45
CA ARG A 47 -2.39 -8.11 13.15
C ARG A 47 -2.34 -6.59 13.09
N THR A 48 -1.81 -5.92 14.11
CA THR A 48 -1.70 -4.44 14.09
C THR A 48 -0.85 -3.95 12.92
N ALA A 49 0.29 -4.60 12.65
CA ALA A 49 1.12 -4.25 11.49
C ALA A 49 0.34 -4.41 10.15
N LYS A 50 -0.44 -5.48 10.00
CA LYS A 50 -1.29 -5.71 8.81
C LYS A 50 -2.39 -4.65 8.68
N ILE A 51 -3.01 -4.24 9.79
CA ILE A 51 -4.05 -3.20 9.80
C ILE A 51 -3.44 -1.87 9.33
N ILE A 52 -2.31 -1.47 9.92
CA ILE A 52 -1.61 -0.23 9.53
C ILE A 52 -1.23 -0.29 8.06
N TYR A 53 -0.58 -1.37 7.61
CA TYR A 53 -0.13 -1.50 6.23
C TYR A 53 -1.31 -1.50 5.25
N HIS A 54 -2.42 -2.15 5.59
CA HIS A 54 -3.64 -2.11 4.79
C HIS A 54 -4.20 -0.70 4.67
N ALA A 55 -4.29 0.05 5.78
CA ALA A 55 -4.75 1.43 5.78
C ALA A 55 -3.87 2.33 4.91
N ILE A 56 -2.54 2.21 5.03
CA ILE A 56 -1.58 2.94 4.19
C ILE A 56 -1.80 2.65 2.72
N LEU A 57 -1.90 1.37 2.34
CA LEU A 57 -2.12 0.97 0.96
C LEU A 57 -3.46 1.51 0.42
N CYS A 58 -4.52 1.48 1.22
CA CYS A 58 -5.82 2.03 0.85
C CYS A 58 -5.75 3.56 0.62
N GLU A 59 -5.05 4.29 1.47
CA GLU A 59 -4.85 5.75 1.33
C GLU A 59 -4.07 6.06 0.05
N MET A 60 -2.91 5.43 -0.16
CA MET A 60 -2.09 5.61 -1.37
C MET A 60 -2.86 5.22 -2.65
N ALA A 61 -3.74 4.23 -2.55
CA ALA A 61 -4.57 3.76 -3.65
C ALA A 61 -5.85 4.60 -3.87
N GLN A 62 -6.20 5.55 -3.00
CA GLN A 62 -7.50 6.21 -3.04
C GLN A 62 -7.81 6.83 -4.41
N HIS A 63 -6.80 7.44 -5.04
CA HIS A 63 -6.92 8.06 -6.36
C HIS A 63 -6.96 7.06 -7.53
N TRP A 64 -6.43 5.84 -7.33
CA TRP A 64 -6.50 4.76 -8.30
C TRP A 64 -7.92 4.17 -8.39
N LYS A 65 -8.80 4.39 -7.41
CA LYS A 65 -10.15 3.78 -7.32
C LYS A 65 -10.05 2.25 -7.34
N PRO A 66 -9.50 1.62 -6.28
CA PRO A 66 -9.27 0.18 -6.19
C PRO A 66 -10.56 -0.67 -6.27
N LEU A 67 -11.70 -0.07 -5.95
CA LEU A 67 -13.01 -0.71 -6.04
C LEU A 67 -13.64 -0.61 -7.43
N ASP A 68 -13.05 0.15 -8.36
CA ASP A 68 -13.47 0.14 -9.75
C ASP A 68 -13.34 -1.29 -10.33
N PRO A 69 -14.36 -1.82 -11.01
CA PRO A 69 -14.36 -3.20 -11.49
C PRO A 69 -13.16 -3.57 -12.37
N ILE A 70 -12.66 -2.63 -13.18
CA ILE A 70 -11.54 -2.88 -14.09
C ILE A 70 -10.25 -3.01 -13.26
N ASN A 71 -9.98 -2.01 -12.44
CA ASN A 71 -8.82 -1.97 -11.56
C ASN A 71 -8.76 -3.17 -10.62
N ARG A 72 -9.89 -3.51 -10.01
CA ARG A 72 -10.01 -4.69 -9.14
C ARG A 72 -9.75 -5.98 -9.90
N SER A 73 -10.34 -6.13 -11.10
CA SER A 73 -10.12 -7.32 -11.91
C SER A 73 -8.66 -7.49 -12.30
N ASP A 74 -7.96 -6.42 -12.65
CA ASP A 74 -6.56 -6.49 -13.08
C ASP A 74 -5.63 -6.76 -11.90
N ALA A 75 -5.89 -6.18 -10.73
CA ALA A 75 -5.16 -6.50 -9.50
C ALA A 75 -5.31 -7.98 -9.10
N GLU A 76 -6.52 -8.53 -9.17
CA GLU A 76 -6.77 -9.96 -8.86
C GLU A 76 -6.09 -10.91 -9.86
N LYS A 77 -5.97 -10.51 -11.13
CA LYS A 77 -5.19 -11.28 -12.11
C LYS A 77 -3.71 -11.24 -11.77
N LEU A 78 -3.15 -10.06 -11.50
CA LEU A 78 -1.73 -9.89 -11.17
C LEU A 78 -1.34 -10.67 -9.91
N LYS A 79 -2.20 -10.71 -8.90
CA LYS A 79 -1.98 -11.49 -7.66
C LYS A 79 -1.73 -12.98 -7.92
N ARG A 80 -2.23 -13.55 -9.02
CA ARG A 80 -1.98 -14.96 -9.38
C ARG A 80 -0.56 -15.23 -9.86
N TYR A 81 0.19 -14.18 -10.17
CA TYR A 81 1.55 -14.24 -10.70
C TYR A 81 2.61 -13.75 -9.69
N LEU A 82 2.19 -13.33 -8.49
CA LEU A 82 3.05 -12.92 -7.36
C LEU A 82 3.06 -14.04 -6.31
#